data_AF-A0A017RVL4-F1
#
_entry.id   AF-A0A017RVL4-F1
#
_cell.length_a   1.000
_cell.length_b   1.000
_cell.length_c   1.000
_cell.angle_alpha   90.00
_cell.angle_beta   90.00
_cell.angle_gamma   90.00
#
_symmetry.space_group_name_H-M   'P 1'
#
loop_
_entity.id
_entity.type
_entity.pdbx_description
1 polymer ?
#
loop_
_entity_poly.entity_id
_entity_poly.type
_entity_poly.pdbx_seq_one_letter_code
_entity_poly.pdbx_strand_id
1 'polypeptide(L)'
;MKKGTKLTASLILTAVLVGFLLYIDNSSLKSSMLSTVLQKGAIYALVAVSMNLLNGFTGLFSLGQAGFMLIGAYTYAILTIPVAQRASVYQYFGGGIVQFTLPVPVAIIIAGLMAGLTAFLVGLPVLKLKSDYLAMQH
;
A
#
# COMPACT_ATOMS: atom_id res chain seq x y z
N MET A 1 -2.91 34.70 8.84
CA MET A 1 -1.78 34.08 8.09
C MET A 1 -2.33 33.40 6.84
N LYS A 2 -1.89 33.80 5.64
CA LYS A 2 -2.50 33.43 4.34
C LYS A 2 -2.35 31.92 4.06
N LYS A 3 -3.45 31.28 3.67
CA LYS A 3 -3.60 29.84 3.36
C LYS A 3 -2.52 29.32 2.38
N GLY A 4 -2.05 30.18 1.46
CA GLY A 4 -0.97 29.87 0.51
C GLY A 4 0.40 29.59 1.14
N THR A 5 0.77 30.28 2.23
CA THR A 5 2.08 30.09 2.89
C THR A 5 2.15 28.77 3.67
N LYS A 6 1.01 28.29 4.21
CA LYS A 6 0.94 26.96 4.85
C LYS A 6 1.05 25.83 3.82
N LEU A 7 0.50 26.05 2.62
CA LEU A 7 0.53 25.07 1.54
C LEU A 7 1.92 24.94 0.93
N THR A 8 2.63 26.05 0.71
CA THR A 8 4.02 26.04 0.24
C THR A 8 4.96 25.46 1.30
N ALA A 9 4.79 25.81 2.58
CA ALA A 9 5.56 25.22 3.67
C ALA A 9 5.34 23.70 3.79
N SER A 10 4.10 23.23 3.63
CA SER A 10 3.79 21.79 3.62
C SER A 10 4.44 21.08 2.44
N LEU A 11 4.40 21.68 1.23
CA LEU A 11 5.03 21.13 0.03
C LEU A 11 6.55 21.01 0.17
N ILE A 12 7.20 22.04 0.73
CA ILE A 12 8.64 22.06 0.99
C ILE A 12 8.99 20.98 2.03
N LEU A 13 8.22 20.85 3.10
CA LEU A 13 8.42 19.83 4.13
C LEU A 13 8.29 18.41 3.55
N THR A 14 7.29 18.18 2.71
CA THR A 14 7.12 16.90 2.00
C THR A 14 8.30 16.62 1.07
N ALA A 15 8.77 17.61 0.32
CA ALA A 15 9.94 17.45 -0.57
C ALA A 15 11.23 17.14 0.20
N VAL A 16 11.45 17.79 1.35
CA VAL A 16 12.60 17.52 2.24
C VAL A 16 12.54 16.11 2.82
N LEU A 17 11.36 15.67 3.27
CA LEU A 17 11.14 14.30 3.75
C LEU A 17 11.42 13.26 2.66
N VAL A 18 10.99 13.51 1.43
CA VAL A 18 11.27 12.63 0.28
C VAL A 18 12.76 12.61 -0.04
N GLY A 19 13.44 13.77 -0.05
CA GLY A 19 14.89 13.84 -0.27
C GLY A 19 15.70 13.11 0.81
N PHE A 20 15.30 13.23 2.07
CA PHE A 20 15.91 12.51 3.18
C PHE A 20 15.70 10.99 3.09
N LEU A 21 14.50 10.55 2.69
CA LEU A 21 14.22 9.13 2.42
C LEU A 21 15.09 8.57 1.29
N LEU A 22 15.31 9.34 0.22
CA LEU A 22 16.19 8.94 -0.89
C LEU A 22 17.66 8.87 -0.46
N TYR A 23 18.11 9.75 0.44
CA TYR A 23 19.46 9.69 1.00
C TYR A 23 19.69 8.42 1.84
N ILE A 24 18.70 8.03 2.65
CA ILE A 24 18.75 6.77 3.39
C ILE A 24 18.73 5.56 2.43
N ASP A 25 17.96 5.62 1.34
CA ASP A 25 17.86 4.53 0.35
C ASP A 25 19.18 4.24 -0.39
N ASN A 26 20.05 5.25 -0.54
CA ASN A 26 21.37 5.12 -1.20
C ASN A 26 22.50 4.75 -0.24
N SER A 27 22.23 4.64 1.07
CA SER A 27 23.25 4.33 2.07
C SER A 27 23.40 2.81 2.27
N SER A 28 24.63 2.36 2.56
CA SER A 28 25.00 0.94 2.75
C SER A 28 24.28 0.20 3.92
N LEU A 29 23.37 0.88 4.63
CA LEU A 29 22.56 0.36 5.74
C LEU A 29 21.31 -0.43 5.27
N LYS A 30 21.00 -0.41 3.97
CA LYS A 30 19.86 -1.12 3.37
C LYS A 30 19.95 -2.65 3.50
N SER A 31 21.15 -3.21 3.64
CA SER A 31 21.42 -4.67 3.62
C SER A 31 21.39 -5.36 4.99
N SER A 32 21.08 -4.66 6.08
CA SER A 32 21.04 -5.27 7.41
C SER A 32 19.71 -5.99 7.65
N MET A 33 19.75 -7.18 8.29
CA MET A 33 18.54 -7.90 8.74
C MET A 33 17.62 -7.00 9.56
N LEU A 34 18.19 -6.07 10.34
CA LEU A 34 17.45 -5.09 11.13
C LEU A 34 16.50 -4.25 10.28
N SER A 35 16.94 -3.77 9.11
CA SER A 35 16.13 -2.93 8.21
C SER A 35 14.91 -3.69 7.67
N THR A 36 15.06 -4.98 7.37
CA THR A 36 13.95 -5.83 6.90
C THR A 36 12.91 -6.08 8.00
N VAL A 37 13.37 -6.35 9.23
CA VAL A 37 12.48 -6.55 10.38
C VAL A 37 11.76 -5.26 10.73
N LEU A 38 12.47 -4.12 10.75
CA LEU A 38 11.87 -2.82 11.02
C LEU A 38 10.80 -2.46 9.98
N GLN A 39 11.08 -2.70 8.69
CA GLN A 39 10.14 -2.41 7.62
C GLN A 39 8.86 -3.27 7.73
N LYS A 40 9.01 -4.59 7.93
CA LYS A 40 7.86 -5.49 8.15
C LYS A 40 7.10 -5.12 9.43
N GLY A 41 7.81 -4.77 10.50
CA GLY A 41 7.23 -4.32 11.76
C GLY A 41 6.41 -3.04 11.60
N ALA A 42 6.92 -2.05 10.89
CA ALA A 42 6.21 -0.80 10.60
C ALA A 42 4.94 -1.05 9.77
N ILE A 43 5.03 -1.93 8.76
CA ILE A 43 3.87 -2.34 7.95
C ILE A 43 2.79 -2.98 8.84
N TYR A 44 3.15 -3.96 9.68
CA TYR A 44 2.19 -4.62 10.56
C TYR A 44 1.62 -3.69 11.64
N ALA A 45 2.43 -2.78 12.19
CA ALA A 45 1.95 -1.78 13.14
C ALA A 45 0.90 -0.86 12.49
N LEU A 46 1.13 -0.40 11.25
CA LEU A 46 0.17 0.43 10.53
C LEU A 46 -1.14 -0.31 10.26
N VAL A 47 -1.07 -1.58 9.86
CA VAL A 47 -2.25 -2.43 9.66
C VAL A 47 -3.00 -2.64 10.97
N ALA A 48 -2.30 -2.92 12.06
CA ALA A 48 -2.88 -3.13 13.38
C ALA A 48 -3.59 -1.87 13.90
N VAL A 49 -2.97 -0.69 13.74
CA VAL A 49 -3.61 0.60 14.10
C VAL A 49 -4.85 0.83 13.25
N SER A 50 -4.78 0.57 11.95
CA SER A 50 -5.92 0.71 11.04
C SER A 50 -7.08 -0.23 11.42
N MET A 51 -6.78 -1.48 11.77
CA MET A 51 -7.76 -2.45 12.26
C MET A 51 -8.34 -2.05 13.62
N ASN A 52 -7.52 -1.57 14.55
CA ASN A 52 -7.99 -1.12 15.86
C ASN A 52 -8.95 0.07 15.74
N LEU A 53 -8.71 0.98 14.80
CA LEU A 53 -9.65 2.08 14.51
C LEU A 53 -10.99 1.53 13.99
N LEU A 54 -10.98 0.66 12.98
CA LEU A 54 -12.20 0.09 12.39
C LEU A 54 -13.00 -0.73 13.42
N ASN A 55 -12.32 -1.61 14.16
CA ASN A 55 -12.92 -2.43 15.20
C ASN A 55 -13.45 -1.58 16.37
N GLY A 56 -12.72 -0.51 16.75
CA GLY A 56 -13.11 0.38 17.84
C GLY A 56 -14.32 1.26 17.52
N PHE A 57 -14.48 1.70 16.27
CA PHE A 57 -15.58 2.59 15.87
C PHE A 57 -16.81 1.87 15.31
N THR A 58 -16.66 0.68 14.74
CA THR A 58 -17.77 -0.04 14.08
C THR A 58 -18.01 -1.45 14.59
N GLY A 59 -17.11 -2.00 15.42
CA GLY A 59 -17.20 -3.38 15.91
C GLY A 59 -17.04 -4.46 14.82
N LEU A 60 -16.78 -4.07 13.58
CA LEU A 60 -16.73 -4.96 12.42
C LEU A 60 -15.28 -5.35 12.10
N PHE A 61 -14.97 -6.63 12.29
CA PHE A 61 -13.71 -7.22 11.85
C PHE A 61 -13.64 -7.27 10.32
N SER A 62 -12.84 -6.40 9.70
CA SER A 62 -12.73 -6.32 8.24
C SER A 62 -11.60 -7.21 7.69
N LEU A 63 -11.95 -8.45 7.34
CA LEU A 63 -11.05 -9.38 6.63
C LEU A 63 -10.61 -8.86 5.25
N GLY A 64 -11.40 -7.97 4.64
CA GLY A 64 -11.09 -7.38 3.33
C GLY A 64 -9.87 -6.45 3.33
N GLN A 65 -9.53 -5.85 4.47
CA GLN A 65 -8.39 -4.93 4.59
C GLN A 65 -7.07 -5.61 4.23
N ALA A 66 -6.84 -6.85 4.70
CA ALA A 66 -5.66 -7.63 4.36
C ALA A 66 -5.62 -8.00 2.87
N GLY A 67 -6.79 -8.28 2.26
CA GLY A 67 -6.92 -8.57 0.83
C GLY A 67 -6.52 -7.38 -0.05
N PHE A 68 -7.03 -6.18 0.24
CA PHE A 68 -6.67 -4.98 -0.54
C PHE A 68 -5.22 -4.57 -0.35
N MET A 69 -4.68 -4.75 0.86
CA MET A 69 -3.25 -4.58 1.13
C MET A 69 -2.39 -5.52 0.28
N LEU A 70 -2.77 -6.80 0.17
CA LEU A 70 -2.06 -7.79 -0.63
C LEU A 70 -2.07 -7.42 -2.13
N ILE A 71 -3.22 -7.00 -2.66
CA ILE A 71 -3.35 -6.59 -4.07
C ILE A 71 -2.43 -5.41 -4.38
N GLY A 72 -2.40 -4.39 -3.52
CA GLY A 72 -1.51 -3.24 -3.66
C GLY A 72 -0.04 -3.63 -3.58
N ALA A 73 0.35 -4.41 -2.57
CA ALA A 73 1.72 -4.86 -2.39
C ALA A 73 2.22 -5.71 -3.56
N TYR A 74 1.39 -6.60 -4.09
CA TYR A 74 1.71 -7.44 -5.25
C TYR A 74 1.88 -6.60 -6.53
N THR A 75 0.97 -5.65 -6.76
CA THR A 75 1.06 -4.71 -7.89
C THR A 75 2.34 -3.88 -7.81
N TYR A 76 2.68 -3.37 -6.63
CA TYR A 76 3.90 -2.61 -6.39
C TYR A 76 5.15 -3.46 -6.67
N ALA A 77 5.21 -4.68 -6.14
CA ALA A 77 6.34 -5.60 -6.34
C ALA A 77 6.55 -5.93 -7.82
N ILE A 78 5.47 -6.22 -8.56
CA ILE A 78 5.57 -6.48 -9.99
C ILE A 78 6.16 -5.28 -10.74
N LEU A 79 5.89 -4.04 -10.35
CA LEU A 79 6.33 -2.85 -11.09
C LEU A 79 7.72 -2.34 -10.70
N THR A 80 8.20 -2.64 -9.49
CA THR A 80 9.48 -2.12 -8.96
C THR A 80 10.65 -3.10 -9.00
N ILE A 81 10.43 -4.41 -9.11
CA ILE A 81 11.55 -5.38 -9.16
C ILE A 81 12.38 -5.15 -10.44
N PRO A 82 13.72 -4.97 -10.35
CA PRO A 82 14.59 -4.81 -11.51
C PRO A 82 14.57 -6.06 -12.41
N VAL A 83 14.49 -5.86 -13.73
CA VAL A 83 14.44 -6.95 -14.73
C VAL A 83 15.62 -7.93 -14.55
N ALA A 84 16.79 -7.43 -14.18
CA ALA A 84 18.01 -8.24 -13.94
C ALA A 84 17.89 -9.22 -12.76
N GLN A 85 17.03 -8.95 -11.77
CA GLN A 85 16.79 -9.83 -10.62
C GLN A 85 15.45 -10.59 -10.71
N ARG A 86 14.61 -10.31 -11.72
CA ARG A 86 13.34 -11.04 -11.92
C ARG A 86 13.55 -12.52 -12.25
N ALA A 87 14.69 -12.90 -12.84
CA ALA A 87 15.00 -14.29 -13.16
C ALA A 87 15.15 -15.17 -11.91
N SER A 88 15.63 -14.64 -10.77
CA SER A 88 15.75 -15.38 -9.51
C SER A 88 14.47 -15.36 -8.67
N VAL A 89 13.61 -14.35 -8.85
CA VAL A 89 12.35 -14.20 -8.08
C VAL A 89 11.15 -14.84 -8.78
N TYR A 90 11.08 -14.79 -10.12
CA TYR A 90 9.99 -15.33 -10.95
C TYR A 90 10.45 -16.49 -11.85
N GLN A 91 11.18 -17.44 -11.25
CA GLN A 91 11.79 -18.58 -11.96
C GLN A 91 10.77 -19.43 -12.75
N TYR A 92 9.49 -19.45 -12.33
CA TYR A 92 8.42 -20.21 -12.97
C TYR A 92 7.64 -19.47 -14.08
N PHE A 93 7.78 -18.15 -14.22
CA PHE A 93 7.00 -17.33 -15.16
C PHE A 93 7.87 -16.63 -16.23
N GLY A 94 9.08 -17.13 -16.50
CA GLY A 94 9.94 -16.61 -17.59
C GLY A 94 10.31 -15.14 -17.44
N GLY A 95 10.52 -14.65 -16.21
CA GLY A 95 10.81 -13.23 -15.94
C GLY A 95 9.57 -12.34 -15.76
N GLY A 96 8.36 -12.91 -15.82
CA GLY A 96 7.10 -12.19 -15.60
C GLY A 96 6.58 -11.47 -16.85
N ILE A 97 5.29 -11.11 -16.81
CA ILE A 97 4.57 -10.45 -17.93
C ILE A 97 5.06 -9.00 -18.14
N VAL A 98 5.60 -8.38 -17.08
CA VAL A 98 6.05 -6.99 -17.07
C VAL A 98 7.57 -6.95 -17.19
N GLN A 99 8.08 -6.51 -18.34
CA GLN A 99 9.52 -6.47 -18.67
C GLN A 99 10.15 -5.07 -18.49
N PHE A 100 9.44 -4.13 -17.86
CA PHE A 100 9.93 -2.80 -17.55
C PHE A 100 10.00 -2.59 -16.03
N THR A 101 10.87 -1.66 -15.60
CA THR A 101 10.95 -1.17 -14.23
C THR A 101 10.42 0.25 -14.21
N LEU A 102 9.41 0.50 -13.38
CA LEU A 102 8.88 1.84 -13.17
C LEU A 102 9.57 2.50 -11.97
N PRO A 103 9.72 3.83 -11.98
CA PRO A 103 10.13 4.57 -10.80
C PRO A 103 9.17 4.29 -9.64
N VAL A 104 9.72 4.15 -8.42
CA VAL A 104 8.97 3.87 -7.18
C VAL A 104 7.71 4.75 -7.01
N PRO A 105 7.74 6.08 -7.26
CA PRO A 105 6.55 6.91 -7.09
C PRO A 105 5.39 6.54 -8.01
N VAL A 106 5.71 6.18 -9.26
CA VAL A 106 4.70 5.79 -10.26
C VAL A 106 4.11 4.43 -9.91
N ALA A 107 4.96 3.49 -9.46
CA ALA A 107 4.52 2.18 -9.02
C ALA A 107 3.57 2.23 -7.81
N ILE A 108 3.83 3.11 -6.84
CA ILE A 108 2.96 3.30 -5.66
C ILE A 108 1.59 3.84 -6.08
N ILE A 109 1.53 4.80 -7.00
CA ILE A 109 0.26 5.35 -7.50
C ILE A 109 -0.55 4.26 -8.20
N ILE A 110 0.08 3.48 -9.09
CA ILE A 110 -0.60 2.38 -9.81
C ILE A 110 -1.07 1.30 -8.84
N ALA A 111 -0.25 0.93 -7.86
CA ALA A 111 -0.61 -0.02 -6.82
C ALA A 111 -1.82 0.45 -5.99
N GLY A 112 -1.86 1.72 -5.61
CA GLY A 112 -2.99 2.34 -4.92
C GLY A 112 -4.26 2.35 -5.76
N LEU A 113 -4.15 2.69 -7.06
CA LEU A 113 -5.28 2.65 -7.98
C LEU A 113 -5.85 1.23 -8.14
N MET A 114 -5.00 0.21 -8.27
CA MET A 114 -5.46 -1.18 -8.39
C MET A 114 -6.12 -1.70 -7.11
N ALA A 115 -5.54 -1.40 -5.95
CA ALA A 115 -6.15 -1.75 -4.67
C ALA A 115 -7.51 -1.06 -4.50
N GLY A 116 -7.61 0.23 -4.83
CA GLY A 116 -8.86 1.00 -4.77
C GLY A 116 -9.92 0.51 -5.76
N LEU A 117 -9.53 0.16 -6.99
CA LEU A 117 -10.43 -0.37 -8.01
C LEU A 117 -11.01 -1.72 -7.57
N THR A 118 -10.17 -2.58 -7.00
CA THR A 118 -10.64 -3.88 -6.49
C THR A 118 -11.52 -3.71 -5.25
N ALA A 119 -11.20 -2.77 -4.37
CA ALA A 119 -12.06 -2.41 -3.24
C ALA A 119 -13.42 -1.87 -3.68
N PHE A 120 -13.46 -1.05 -4.73
CA PHE A 120 -14.70 -0.55 -5.31
C PHE A 120 -15.56 -1.67 -5.90
N LEU A 121 -14.95 -2.56 -6.70
CA LEU A 121 -15.65 -3.69 -7.30
C LEU A 121 -16.22 -4.65 -6.26
N VAL A 122 -15.51 -4.92 -5.16
CA VAL A 122 -15.97 -5.78 -4.06
C VAL A 122 -16.94 -5.03 -3.13
N GLY A 123 -16.83 -3.71 -3.00
CA GLY A 123 -17.76 -2.90 -2.22
C GLY A 123 -19.18 -2.88 -2.80
N LEU A 124 -19.30 -2.87 -4.13
CA LEU A 124 -20.59 -2.89 -4.83
C LEU A 124 -21.53 -4.06 -4.44
N PRO A 125 -21.10 -5.34 -4.45
CA PRO A 125 -21.94 -6.46 -4.00
C PRO A 125 -22.17 -6.43 -2.49
N VAL A 126 -21.21 -5.97 -1.68
CA VAL A 126 -21.36 -5.88 -0.21
C VAL A 126 -22.46 -4.89 0.17
N LEU A 127 -22.58 -3.77 -0.53
CA LEU A 127 -23.64 -2.78 -0.29
C LEU A 127 -25.04 -3.31 -0.66
N LYS A 128 -25.13 -4.20 -1.66
CA LYS A 128 -26.40 -4.83 -2.05
C LYS A 128 -26.92 -5.84 -1.01
N LEU A 129 -26.06 -6.40 -0.17
CA LEU A 129 -26.43 -7.41 0.83
C LEU A 129 -27.00 -6.82 2.12
N LYS A 130 -26.92 -5.49 2.34
CA LYS A 130 -27.41 -4.86 3.57
C LYS A 130 -28.93 -4.59 3.58
N SER A 131 -29.61 -4.71 2.44
CA SER A 131 -31.05 -4.47 2.35
C SER A 131 -31.90 -5.61 2.93
N ASP A 132 -31.42 -6.87 2.91
CA ASP A 132 -32.23 -8.04 3.29
C ASP A 132 -32.06 -8.50 4.75
N TYR A 133 -31.19 -7.86 5.54
CA TYR A 133 -31.01 -8.19 6.96
C TYR A 133 -31.80 -7.29 7.93
N LEU A 134 -32.54 -6.30 7.42
CA LEU A 134 -33.40 -5.41 8.21
C LEU A 134 -34.88 -5.85 8.26
N ALA A 135 -35.26 -6.94 7.59
CA ALA A 135 -36.64 -7.45 7.57
C ALA A 135 -36.90 -8.61 8.54
N MET A 136 -35.90 -9.10 9.29
CA MET A 136 -36.04 -10.27 10.18
C MET A 136 -35.92 -9.91 11.66
N GLN A 137 -36.63 -8.88 12.13
CA GLN A 137 -37.03 -8.74 13.53
C GLN A 137 -38.40 -8.06 13.58
N HIS A 138 -39.45 -8.87 13.40
CA HIS A 138 -40.77 -8.56 13.96
C HIS A 138 -41.31 -9.82 14.63
#